data_AF-A0A0C2GI03-F1
#
_entry.id   AF-A0A0C2GI03-F1
#
_cell.length_a   1.000
_cell.length_b   1.000
_cell.length_c   1.000
_cell.angle_alpha   90.00
_cell.angle_beta   90.00
_cell.angle_gamma   90.00
#
_symmetry.space_group_name_H-M   'P 1'
#
loop_
_entity.id
_entity.type
_entity.pdbx_description
1 polymer ?
#
loop_
_entity_poly.entity_id
_entity_poly.type
_entity_poly.pdbx_seq_one_letter_code
_entity_poly.pdbx_strand_id
1 'polypeptide(L)'
;MRCPDEIGDEPVKVNTRRKRGRRKRGAENSRVSQIIVDESSFRLEDEYDVKDSMHFLHMQFRCDGQSFPSIEGQPGFPLPSCRCSQTIVAGDLIPTLPQPAFDERIECVLDAARVLAIWWGQGSISQKVHYITDRTVFALNPKAVGYAYAFFRTRCNHISIMSAAVPREAKFHHSMIAGWPWDITCIAEYGWRISQELEWSAAEKVIRSDEHGRVAVIIPEVLTRLKHCLSGPKTTFYTYRSFRDIRTTNNILFSNEVGNVVLVLPPREPEDRYCWVQFVAAIDLWLTCGAHVFVVNGPRSNEVNSWDRMNEKARQHLQSYFDTHPDLLPQLRDLVPAEPGVMKSGMACLMVGVVEDPLRWWPWPQATEFYRYLRSQLSSMVTLEEVRLPKSAQKTGKPSEARELPGKPAIRDGRVSKRHLKRVEKRKERSLRRATEKALDELGLNR
;
A
#
# COMPACT_ATOMS: atom_id res chain seq x y z
N MET A 1 32.17 5.87 34.82
CA MET A 1 31.50 4.62 34.41
C MET A 1 32.32 4.02 33.29
N ARG A 2 32.90 2.83 33.52
CA ARG A 2 33.65 2.06 32.52
C ARG A 2 32.68 1.11 31.82
N CYS A 3 32.74 1.02 30.50
CA CYS A 3 32.05 -0.02 29.73
C CYS A 3 32.66 -1.40 30.03
N PRO A 4 31.87 -2.48 30.12
CA PRO A 4 32.41 -3.83 30.16
C PRO A 4 32.75 -4.34 28.76
N ASP A 5 33.75 -5.21 28.75
CA ASP A 5 34.46 -5.79 27.61
C ASP A 5 33.66 -6.87 26.84
N GLU A 6 34.23 -7.19 25.68
CA GLU A 6 33.81 -8.02 24.56
C GLU A 6 33.23 -9.41 24.91
N ILE A 7 32.17 -9.80 24.18
CA ILE A 7 31.57 -11.14 24.23
C ILE A 7 32.41 -12.07 23.34
N GLY A 8 33.03 -13.09 23.93
CA GLY A 8 33.82 -14.09 23.23
C GLY A 8 32.97 -15.13 22.48
N ASP A 9 33.46 -15.53 21.30
CA ASP A 9 32.91 -16.58 20.46
C ASP A 9 33.25 -17.98 21.01
N GLU A 10 32.37 -18.55 21.84
CA GLU A 10 32.36 -19.99 22.09
C GLU A 10 30.98 -20.61 21.75
N PRO A 11 30.94 -21.75 21.03
CA PRO A 11 29.69 -22.40 20.65
C PRO A 11 29.04 -23.15 21.81
N VAL A 12 27.83 -22.71 22.17
CA VAL A 12 26.98 -23.34 23.19
C VAL A 12 26.47 -24.71 22.69
N LYS A 13 26.96 -25.79 23.30
CA LYS A 13 26.44 -27.17 23.10
C LYS A 13 25.13 -27.37 23.86
N VAL A 14 24.03 -27.59 23.13
CA VAL A 14 22.73 -27.96 23.72
C VAL A 14 22.60 -29.49 23.75
N ASN A 15 22.51 -30.04 24.95
CA ASN A 15 22.29 -31.46 25.23
C ASN A 15 20.79 -31.79 25.23
N THR A 16 20.31 -32.60 24.29
CA THR A 16 19.00 -33.29 24.42
C THR A 16 19.20 -34.80 24.48
N ARG A 17 18.81 -35.40 25.61
CA ARG A 17 18.93 -36.84 25.89
C ARG A 17 17.55 -37.44 26.16
N ARG A 18 17.36 -38.68 25.66
CA ARG A 18 16.27 -39.70 25.86
C ARG A 18 15.26 -39.77 24.70
N LYS A 19 14.87 -40.95 24.18
CA LYS A 19 14.99 -42.35 24.63
C LYS A 19 14.83 -43.27 23.39
N ARG A 20 15.85 -44.07 23.04
CA ARG A 20 15.73 -45.15 22.03
C ARG A 20 15.39 -46.46 22.74
N GLY A 21 14.23 -47.04 22.41
CA GLY A 21 13.85 -48.40 22.75
C GLY A 21 14.50 -49.40 21.79
N ARG A 22 15.19 -50.39 22.35
CA ARG A 22 15.91 -51.48 21.67
C ARG A 22 15.08 -52.76 21.73
N ARG A 23 14.90 -53.46 20.61
CA ARG A 23 14.63 -54.92 20.58
C ARG A 23 15.32 -55.59 19.37
N LYS A 24 15.46 -56.92 19.46
CA LYS A 24 16.65 -57.73 19.15
C LYS A 24 16.81 -58.18 17.68
N ARG A 25 18.05 -58.59 17.39
CA ARG A 25 18.59 -59.25 16.18
C ARG A 25 18.02 -60.66 15.90
N GLY A 26 18.08 -61.02 14.63
CA GLY A 26 18.21 -62.37 14.05
C GLY A 26 17.68 -62.33 12.60
N ALA A 27 18.21 -62.98 11.57
CA ALA A 27 19.44 -63.66 11.23
C ALA A 27 19.45 -63.76 9.68
N GLU A 28 20.64 -63.91 9.09
CA GLU A 28 21.02 -64.47 7.77
C GLU A 28 20.09 -64.47 6.53
N ASN A 29 20.67 -63.92 5.45
CA ASN A 29 20.70 -64.39 4.05
C ASN A 29 19.44 -65.01 3.41
N SER A 30 18.82 -64.24 2.51
CA SER A 30 18.30 -64.80 1.25
C SER A 30 18.31 -63.74 0.15
N ARG A 31 18.80 -64.14 -1.03
CA ARG A 31 18.83 -63.34 -2.26
C ARG A 31 17.40 -63.00 -2.67
N VAL A 32 17.08 -61.71 -2.77
CA VAL A 32 15.84 -61.24 -3.40
C VAL A 32 16.23 -60.50 -4.68
N SER A 33 15.79 -61.07 -5.78
CA SER A 33 15.82 -60.50 -7.13
C SER A 33 15.30 -59.06 -7.10
N GLN A 34 16.05 -58.13 -7.69
CA GLN A 34 15.52 -56.80 -8.00
C GLN A 34 14.33 -56.97 -8.95
N ILE A 35 13.12 -56.92 -8.40
CA ILE A 35 11.93 -56.58 -9.15
C ILE A 35 12.09 -55.10 -9.47
N ILE A 36 12.33 -54.79 -10.74
CA ILE A 36 12.09 -53.45 -11.27
C ILE A 36 10.59 -53.24 -11.13
N VAL A 37 10.19 -52.57 -10.05
CA VAL A 37 8.83 -52.08 -9.91
C VAL A 37 8.72 -50.94 -10.91
N ASP A 38 7.91 -51.18 -11.92
CA ASP A 38 7.45 -50.16 -12.86
C ASP A 38 6.77 -49.05 -12.05
N GLU A 39 7.46 -47.93 -11.82
CA GLU A 39 6.95 -46.77 -11.09
C GLU A 39 5.72 -46.13 -11.78
N SER A 40 5.29 -46.63 -12.93
CA SER A 40 4.07 -46.18 -13.61
C SER A 40 2.77 -46.67 -12.96
N SER A 41 2.80 -47.61 -12.00
CA SER A 41 1.58 -48.25 -11.45
C SER A 41 0.97 -47.61 -10.19
N PHE A 42 1.49 -46.48 -9.70
CA PHE A 42 0.91 -45.74 -8.56
C PHE A 42 0.58 -44.29 -8.89
N ARG A 43 0.18 -43.99 -10.14
CA ARG A 43 -0.49 -42.70 -10.41
C ARG A 43 -1.81 -42.71 -9.64
N LEU A 44 -1.86 -41.96 -8.55
CA LEU A 44 -3.12 -41.58 -7.93
C LEU A 44 -3.95 -40.90 -9.01
N GLU A 45 -5.23 -41.28 -9.14
CA GLU A 45 -6.16 -40.77 -10.18
C GLU A 45 -6.31 -39.22 -10.17
N ASP A 46 -5.73 -38.56 -9.17
CA ASP A 46 -5.78 -37.11 -8.96
C ASP A 46 -4.50 -36.36 -9.40
N GLU A 47 -3.52 -36.97 -10.09
CA GLU A 47 -2.28 -36.27 -10.49
C GLU A 47 -2.30 -35.88 -11.98
N TYR A 48 -2.04 -34.59 -12.26
CA TYR A 48 -2.03 -34.03 -13.62
C TYR A 48 -0.66 -33.42 -13.95
N ASP A 49 0.04 -34.03 -14.90
CA ASP A 49 1.42 -33.67 -15.27
C ASP A 49 1.46 -32.59 -16.37
N VAL A 50 2.20 -31.51 -16.10
CA VAL A 50 2.52 -30.45 -17.06
C VAL A 50 4.01 -30.50 -17.38
N LYS A 51 4.33 -31.15 -18.50
CA LYS A 51 5.68 -31.64 -18.80
C LYS A 51 6.64 -30.65 -19.45
N ASP A 52 6.13 -29.76 -20.30
CA ASP A 52 6.96 -28.85 -21.09
C ASP A 52 6.19 -27.59 -21.50
N SER A 53 6.90 -26.64 -22.12
CA SER A 53 6.35 -25.36 -22.55
C SER A 53 5.31 -25.42 -23.67
N MET A 54 5.11 -26.58 -24.31
CA MET A 54 4.05 -26.78 -25.30
C MET A 54 2.72 -27.15 -24.63
N HIS A 55 2.76 -27.62 -23.38
CA HIS A 55 1.56 -27.88 -22.61
C HIS A 55 0.83 -26.59 -22.27
N PHE A 56 -0.49 -26.50 -22.53
CA PHE A 56 -1.23 -25.24 -22.45
C PHE A 56 -1.34 -24.64 -21.06
N LEU A 57 -1.23 -25.46 -20.02
CA LEU A 57 -1.15 -25.00 -18.64
C LEU A 57 0.30 -24.78 -18.16
N HIS A 58 1.32 -24.98 -18.99
CA HIS A 58 2.68 -24.66 -18.58
C HIS A 58 2.86 -23.15 -18.45
N MET A 59 3.56 -22.69 -17.41
CA MET A 59 3.65 -21.25 -17.15
C MET A 59 4.35 -20.47 -18.27
N GLN A 60 5.25 -21.13 -19.01
CA GLN A 60 5.93 -20.56 -20.19
C GLN A 60 5.19 -20.80 -21.51
N PHE A 61 3.99 -21.37 -21.50
CA PHE A 61 3.23 -21.58 -22.72
C PHE A 61 2.91 -20.24 -23.39
N ARG A 62 3.33 -20.11 -24.66
CA ARG A 62 3.10 -18.91 -25.47
C ARG A 62 2.00 -19.20 -26.47
N CYS A 63 0.83 -18.64 -26.22
CA CYS A 63 -0.32 -18.79 -27.10
C CYS A 63 -0.13 -18.01 -28.41
N ASP A 64 0.04 -18.71 -29.52
CA ASP A 64 0.34 -18.13 -30.84
C ASP A 64 -0.45 -18.80 -31.98
N GLY A 65 -1.72 -19.11 -31.72
CA GLY A 65 -2.62 -19.70 -32.71
C GLY A 65 -2.42 -21.19 -32.96
N GLN A 66 -1.71 -21.90 -32.06
CA GLN A 66 -1.52 -23.34 -32.17
C GLN A 66 -2.86 -24.09 -32.17
N SER A 67 -2.94 -25.25 -32.81
CA SER A 67 -4.13 -26.10 -32.71
C SER A 67 -4.26 -26.72 -31.33
N PHE A 68 -5.50 -26.91 -30.88
CA PHE A 68 -5.80 -27.64 -29.65
C PHE A 68 -5.65 -29.15 -29.90
N PRO A 69 -4.91 -29.91 -29.07
CA PRO A 69 -4.68 -31.34 -29.28
C PRO A 69 -5.96 -32.13 -28.96
N SER A 70 -6.00 -33.37 -29.39
CA SER A 70 -7.03 -34.32 -28.95
C SER A 70 -6.89 -34.61 -27.46
N ILE A 71 -8.01 -34.58 -26.72
CA ILE A 71 -8.07 -34.90 -25.29
C ILE A 71 -9.19 -35.93 -25.08
N GLU A 72 -8.92 -37.00 -24.34
CA GLU A 72 -9.92 -38.01 -23.95
C GLU A 72 -10.76 -38.57 -25.12
N GLY A 73 -10.12 -38.78 -26.27
CA GLY A 73 -10.80 -39.30 -27.47
C GLY A 73 -11.60 -38.27 -28.26
N GLN A 74 -11.68 -37.01 -27.81
CA GLN A 74 -12.20 -35.91 -28.60
C GLN A 74 -11.15 -35.47 -29.65
N PRO A 75 -11.55 -35.23 -30.91
CA PRO A 75 -10.62 -34.76 -31.92
C PRO A 75 -10.09 -33.37 -31.58
N GLY A 76 -8.81 -33.13 -31.89
CA GLY A 76 -8.25 -31.79 -31.81
C GLY A 76 -8.90 -30.84 -32.82
N PHE A 77 -8.78 -29.53 -32.59
CA PHE A 77 -9.37 -28.51 -33.46
C PHE A 77 -8.48 -27.27 -33.55
N PRO A 78 -8.52 -26.54 -34.68
CA PRO A 78 -7.67 -25.37 -34.88
C PRO A 78 -8.15 -24.17 -34.04
N LEU A 79 -7.21 -23.39 -33.51
CA LEU A 79 -7.46 -22.14 -32.78
C LEU A 79 -6.62 -20.96 -33.33
N PRO A 80 -6.67 -20.67 -34.65
CA PRO A 80 -5.74 -19.74 -35.31
C PRO A 80 -5.88 -18.27 -34.86
N SER A 81 -7.03 -17.93 -34.27
CA SER A 81 -7.35 -16.60 -33.76
C SER A 81 -6.88 -16.37 -32.31
N CYS A 82 -6.53 -17.42 -31.57
CA CYS A 82 -6.10 -17.29 -30.18
C CYS A 82 -4.60 -17.01 -30.14
N ARG A 83 -4.21 -15.74 -30.06
CA ARG A 83 -2.80 -15.26 -30.14
C ARG A 83 -2.42 -14.36 -28.97
N CYS A 84 -2.79 -14.75 -27.76
CA CYS A 84 -2.63 -13.92 -26.56
C CYS A 84 -1.18 -13.46 -26.33
N SER A 85 -0.18 -14.27 -26.69
CA SER A 85 1.22 -13.90 -26.52
C SER A 85 1.64 -12.71 -27.39
N GLN A 86 0.88 -12.36 -28.42
CA GLN A 86 1.17 -11.23 -29.32
C GLN A 86 0.45 -9.94 -28.94
N THR A 87 -0.64 -10.03 -28.16
CA THR A 87 -1.57 -8.91 -27.99
C THR A 87 -1.59 -8.33 -26.58
N ILE A 88 -1.12 -9.08 -25.58
CA ILE A 88 -1.24 -8.69 -24.18
C ILE A 88 -0.01 -7.89 -23.74
N VAL A 89 -0.28 -6.77 -23.07
CA VAL A 89 0.71 -5.97 -22.36
C VAL A 89 0.43 -5.91 -20.86
N ALA A 90 1.40 -5.49 -20.06
CA ALA A 90 1.26 -5.38 -18.61
C ALA A 90 0.15 -4.39 -18.19
N GLY A 91 -0.12 -3.36 -18.99
CA GLY A 91 -1.25 -2.45 -18.81
C GLY A 91 -2.62 -3.13 -18.85
N ASP A 92 -2.78 -4.23 -19.60
CA ASP A 92 -4.03 -5.00 -19.61
C ASP A 92 -4.28 -5.72 -18.29
N LEU A 93 -3.20 -6.03 -17.57
CA LEU A 93 -3.21 -6.68 -16.27
C LEU A 93 -3.34 -5.66 -15.13
N ILE A 94 -2.58 -4.56 -15.21
CA ILE A 94 -2.52 -3.49 -14.20
C ILE A 94 -2.73 -2.15 -14.94
N PRO A 95 -3.98 -1.66 -15.07
CA PRO A 95 -4.28 -0.46 -15.86
C PRO A 95 -3.66 0.84 -15.33
N THR A 96 -3.23 0.86 -14.07
CA THR A 96 -2.58 2.01 -13.41
C THR A 96 -1.06 1.96 -13.50
N LEU A 97 -0.50 0.99 -14.22
CA LEU A 97 0.95 0.82 -14.34
C LEU A 97 1.55 2.01 -15.13
N PRO A 98 2.62 2.66 -14.65
CA PRO A 98 3.26 3.73 -15.41
C PRO A 98 4.05 3.21 -16.61
N GLN A 99 4.29 4.09 -17.57
CA GLN A 99 5.25 3.86 -18.65
C GLN A 99 6.70 3.86 -18.11
N PRO A 100 7.62 3.10 -18.72
CA PRO A 100 7.44 2.19 -19.87
C PRO A 100 6.86 0.81 -19.52
N ALA A 101 6.70 0.50 -18.23
CA ALA A 101 6.27 -0.81 -17.78
C ALA A 101 4.86 -1.19 -18.27
N PHE A 102 3.98 -0.20 -18.50
CA PHE A 102 2.65 -0.42 -19.08
C PHE A 102 2.68 -1.20 -20.39
N ASP A 103 3.61 -0.86 -21.29
CA ASP A 103 3.74 -1.48 -22.62
C ASP A 103 4.56 -2.78 -22.60
N GLU A 104 5.04 -3.24 -21.43
CA GLU A 104 5.82 -4.48 -21.34
C GLU A 104 4.97 -5.67 -21.81
N ARG A 105 5.46 -6.38 -22.82
CA ARG A 105 4.75 -7.50 -23.44
C ARG A 105 4.67 -8.69 -22.48
N ILE A 106 3.46 -9.23 -22.33
CA ILE A 106 3.20 -10.46 -21.56
C ILE A 106 2.97 -11.60 -22.56
N GLU A 107 3.92 -12.52 -22.66
CA GLU A 107 3.83 -13.63 -23.63
C GLU A 107 3.18 -14.88 -23.02
N CYS A 108 3.28 -15.03 -21.70
CA CYS A 108 2.83 -16.22 -20.98
C CYS A 108 2.41 -15.93 -19.53
N VAL A 109 1.90 -16.94 -18.83
CA VAL A 109 1.46 -16.86 -17.43
C VAL A 109 2.60 -16.45 -16.51
N LEU A 110 3.82 -16.94 -16.79
CA LEU A 110 5.01 -16.62 -15.99
C LEU A 110 5.34 -15.13 -16.02
N ASP A 111 5.24 -14.49 -17.19
CA ASP A 111 5.50 -13.05 -17.33
C ASP A 111 4.48 -12.24 -16.53
N ALA A 112 3.19 -12.58 -16.66
CA ALA A 112 2.11 -11.92 -15.91
C ALA A 112 2.29 -12.10 -14.39
N ALA A 113 2.63 -13.31 -13.95
CA ALA A 113 2.87 -13.60 -12.54
C ALA A 113 4.08 -12.84 -12.00
N ARG A 114 5.15 -12.70 -12.79
CA ARG A 114 6.32 -11.89 -12.43
C ARG A 114 5.95 -10.42 -12.26
N VAL A 115 5.23 -9.85 -13.23
CA VAL A 115 4.75 -8.46 -13.18
C VAL A 115 3.91 -8.22 -11.93
N LEU A 116 2.94 -9.10 -11.64
CA LEU A 116 2.11 -9.00 -10.43
C LEU A 116 2.93 -9.14 -9.14
N ALA A 117 3.90 -10.05 -9.11
CA ALA A 117 4.75 -10.26 -7.94
C ALA A 117 5.62 -9.03 -7.65
N ILE A 118 6.14 -8.37 -8.68
CA ILE A 118 6.89 -7.11 -8.55
C ILE A 118 5.97 -5.98 -8.11
N TRP A 119 4.81 -5.85 -8.77
CA TRP A 119 3.87 -4.77 -8.48
C TRP A 119 3.32 -4.85 -7.06
N TRP A 120 3.06 -6.06 -6.54
CA TRP A 120 2.66 -6.26 -5.14
C TRP A 120 3.81 -6.35 -4.15
N GLY A 121 5.04 -6.26 -4.66
CA GLY A 121 6.25 -6.32 -3.87
C GLY A 121 6.52 -5.02 -3.12
N GLN A 122 7.62 -5.01 -2.38
CA GLN A 122 8.16 -3.79 -1.80
C GLN A 122 8.89 -2.97 -2.87
N GLY A 123 8.99 -1.66 -2.64
CA GLY A 123 9.70 -0.73 -3.51
C GLY A 123 8.83 0.44 -3.93
N SER A 124 9.48 1.52 -4.37
CA SER A 124 8.80 2.68 -4.94
C SER A 124 8.18 2.34 -6.29
N ILE A 125 7.29 3.19 -6.80
CA ILE A 125 6.67 2.98 -8.12
C ILE A 125 7.76 2.92 -9.19
N SER A 126 8.72 3.86 -9.18
CA SER A 126 9.81 3.87 -10.16
C SER A 126 10.68 2.61 -10.11
N GLN A 127 10.99 2.10 -8.90
CA GLN A 127 11.75 0.86 -8.75
C GLN A 127 10.98 -0.34 -9.32
N LYS A 128 9.67 -0.41 -9.05
CA LYS A 128 8.80 -1.47 -9.60
C LYS A 128 8.71 -1.40 -11.12
N VAL A 129 8.56 -0.19 -11.68
CA VAL A 129 8.57 0.04 -13.14
C VAL A 129 9.87 -0.47 -13.75
N HIS A 130 11.02 -0.11 -13.17
CA HIS A 130 12.33 -0.58 -13.63
C HIS A 130 12.43 -2.12 -13.60
N TYR A 131 12.03 -2.75 -12.48
CA TYR A 131 12.05 -4.21 -12.34
C TYR A 131 11.08 -4.93 -13.28
N ILE A 132 9.93 -4.32 -13.60
CA ILE A 132 9.01 -4.90 -14.59
C ILE A 132 9.65 -4.89 -15.97
N THR A 133 10.32 -3.81 -16.35
CA THR A 133 11.01 -3.72 -17.65
C THR A 133 12.28 -4.58 -17.73
N ASP A 134 12.88 -4.91 -16.59
CA ASP A 134 14.04 -5.80 -16.52
C ASP A 134 13.60 -7.28 -16.37
N ARG A 135 13.70 -8.04 -17.47
CA ARG A 135 13.36 -9.48 -17.49
C ARG A 135 14.32 -10.36 -16.69
N THR A 136 15.47 -9.83 -16.24
CA THR A 136 16.41 -10.57 -15.39
C THR A 136 15.99 -10.59 -13.92
N VAL A 137 15.01 -9.77 -13.54
CA VAL A 137 14.47 -9.75 -12.17
C VAL A 137 13.52 -10.93 -11.96
N PHE A 138 13.97 -11.91 -11.18
CA PHE A 138 13.19 -13.08 -10.81
C PHE A 138 12.32 -12.80 -9.59
N ALA A 139 11.02 -12.60 -9.81
CA ALA A 139 10.03 -12.42 -8.75
C ALA A 139 8.83 -13.33 -9.04
N LEU A 140 8.42 -14.11 -8.04
CA LEU A 140 7.26 -14.99 -8.16
C LEU A 140 6.71 -15.31 -6.77
N ASN A 141 5.38 -15.42 -6.68
CA ASN A 141 4.72 -15.97 -5.50
C ASN A 141 3.42 -16.67 -5.92
N PRO A 142 2.87 -17.59 -5.10
CA PRO A 142 1.67 -18.34 -5.47
C PRO A 142 0.46 -17.48 -5.80
N LYS A 143 0.25 -16.38 -5.06
CA LYS A 143 -0.86 -15.45 -5.30
C LYS A 143 -0.77 -14.84 -6.70
N ALA A 144 0.41 -14.36 -7.09
CA ALA A 144 0.64 -13.77 -8.41
C ALA A 144 0.41 -14.79 -9.55
N VAL A 145 0.86 -16.02 -9.36
CA VAL A 145 0.60 -17.11 -10.32
C VAL A 145 -0.90 -17.41 -10.44
N GLY A 146 -1.63 -17.48 -9.33
CA GLY A 146 -3.06 -17.73 -9.36
C GLY A 146 -3.85 -16.64 -10.08
N TYR A 147 -3.49 -15.37 -9.87
CA TYR A 147 -4.10 -14.24 -10.59
C TYR A 147 -3.72 -14.24 -12.07
N ALA A 148 -2.49 -14.59 -12.43
CA ALA A 148 -2.07 -14.71 -13.81
C ALA A 148 -2.84 -15.81 -14.56
N TYR A 149 -3.03 -16.99 -13.96
CA TYR A 149 -3.89 -18.02 -14.56
C TYR A 149 -5.36 -17.55 -14.69
N ALA A 150 -5.91 -16.91 -13.65
CA ALA A 150 -7.26 -16.37 -13.72
C ALA A 150 -7.41 -15.36 -14.88
N PHE A 151 -6.43 -14.48 -15.05
CA PHE A 151 -6.36 -13.54 -16.18
C PHE A 151 -6.35 -14.27 -17.53
N PHE A 152 -5.45 -15.24 -17.72
CA PHE A 152 -5.31 -15.96 -18.98
C PHE A 152 -6.51 -16.85 -19.30
N ARG A 153 -7.18 -17.47 -18.32
CA ARG A 153 -8.40 -18.26 -18.56
C ARG A 153 -9.54 -17.43 -19.19
N THR A 154 -9.55 -16.12 -18.96
CA THR A 154 -10.56 -15.22 -19.57
C THR A 154 -10.19 -14.70 -20.95
N ARG A 155 -8.94 -14.88 -21.40
CA ARG A 155 -8.40 -14.28 -22.63
C ARG A 155 -7.86 -15.30 -23.62
N CYS A 156 -7.36 -16.43 -23.14
CA CYS A 156 -6.74 -17.49 -23.92
C CYS A 156 -7.66 -18.71 -23.94
N ASN A 157 -8.20 -19.04 -25.10
CA ASN A 157 -9.05 -20.22 -25.28
C ASN A 157 -8.29 -21.52 -24.94
N HIS A 158 -7.01 -21.64 -25.28
CA HIS A 158 -6.21 -22.82 -24.93
C HIS A 158 -6.19 -23.06 -23.42
N ILE A 159 -5.87 -22.02 -22.65
CA ILE A 159 -5.81 -22.10 -21.18
C ILE A 159 -7.22 -22.30 -20.62
N SER A 160 -8.22 -21.61 -21.14
CA SER A 160 -9.61 -21.74 -20.69
C SER A 160 -10.15 -23.17 -20.84
N ILE A 161 -10.05 -23.73 -22.05
CA ILE A 161 -10.53 -25.08 -22.37
C ILE A 161 -9.74 -26.11 -21.59
N MET A 162 -8.40 -26.00 -21.57
CA MET A 162 -7.57 -26.95 -20.83
C MET A 162 -7.85 -26.89 -19.32
N SER A 163 -8.08 -25.70 -18.77
CA SER A 163 -8.44 -25.54 -17.35
C SER A 163 -9.79 -26.17 -17.01
N ALA A 164 -10.72 -26.24 -17.96
CA ALA A 164 -12.01 -26.89 -17.78
C ALA A 164 -11.94 -28.43 -17.92
N ALA A 165 -10.95 -28.93 -18.67
CA ALA A 165 -10.71 -30.36 -18.83
C ALA A 165 -9.95 -30.98 -17.64
N VAL A 166 -9.17 -30.17 -16.91
CA VAL A 166 -8.47 -30.64 -15.70
C VAL A 166 -9.43 -30.69 -14.51
N PRO A 167 -9.53 -31.83 -13.79
CA PRO A 167 -10.31 -31.91 -12.56
C PRO A 167 -9.86 -30.86 -11.54
N ARG A 168 -10.81 -30.21 -10.86
CA ARG A 168 -10.48 -29.15 -9.88
C ARG A 168 -9.55 -29.63 -8.77
N GLU A 169 -9.72 -30.89 -8.39
CA GLU A 169 -9.02 -31.51 -7.27
C GLU A 169 -7.70 -32.15 -7.71
N ALA A 170 -7.37 -32.06 -9.01
CA ALA A 170 -6.13 -32.58 -9.54
C ALA A 170 -4.92 -31.83 -8.96
N LYS A 171 -3.96 -32.60 -8.47
CA LYS A 171 -2.63 -32.14 -8.10
C LYS A 171 -1.84 -31.85 -9.37
N PHE A 172 -1.62 -30.57 -9.57
CA PHE A 172 -0.91 -30.03 -10.72
C PHE A 172 0.60 -30.19 -10.55
N HIS A 173 1.23 -31.11 -11.30
CA HIS A 173 2.66 -31.37 -11.24
C HIS A 173 3.37 -30.65 -12.39
N HIS A 174 4.08 -29.57 -12.08
CA HIS A 174 4.77 -28.77 -13.09
C HIS A 174 6.23 -29.20 -13.23
N SER A 175 6.72 -29.37 -14.45
CA SER A 175 8.14 -29.62 -14.71
C SER A 175 9.02 -28.42 -14.31
N MET A 176 10.32 -28.65 -14.14
CA MET A 176 11.26 -27.53 -13.92
C MET A 176 11.18 -26.51 -15.04
N ILE A 177 11.10 -25.24 -14.67
CA ILE A 177 11.04 -24.10 -15.59
C ILE A 177 12.47 -23.67 -15.92
N ALA A 178 12.86 -23.82 -17.19
CA ALA A 178 14.20 -23.46 -17.64
C ALA A 178 14.49 -21.96 -17.43
N GLY A 179 15.71 -21.65 -17.00
CA GLY A 179 16.19 -20.29 -16.76
C GLY A 179 15.85 -19.70 -15.38
N TRP A 180 15.13 -20.44 -14.52
CA TRP A 180 14.88 -20.02 -13.15
C TRP A 180 15.95 -20.57 -12.20
N PRO A 181 16.53 -19.73 -11.32
CA PRO A 181 17.63 -20.16 -10.45
C PRO A 181 17.21 -21.03 -9.25
N TRP A 182 15.91 -21.27 -9.05
CA TRP A 182 15.38 -22.11 -7.99
C TRP A 182 14.14 -22.89 -8.47
N ASP A 183 13.80 -23.96 -7.77
CA ASP A 183 12.60 -24.76 -8.05
C ASP A 183 11.34 -23.95 -7.71
N ILE A 184 10.50 -23.73 -8.72
CA ILE A 184 9.23 -23.01 -8.62
C ILE A 184 8.00 -23.91 -8.78
N THR A 185 8.19 -25.23 -8.79
CA THR A 185 7.11 -26.22 -8.96
C THR A 185 6.00 -26.00 -7.95
N CYS A 186 6.32 -26.02 -6.64
CA CYS A 186 5.35 -25.75 -5.57
C CYS A 186 4.62 -24.42 -5.74
N ILE A 187 5.31 -23.37 -6.20
CA ILE A 187 4.70 -22.06 -6.43
C ILE A 187 3.64 -22.15 -7.53
N ALA A 188 3.94 -22.89 -8.60
CA ALA A 188 3.01 -23.15 -9.69
C ALA A 188 1.78 -23.95 -9.21
N GLU A 189 1.97 -25.00 -8.42
CA GLU A 189 0.85 -25.83 -7.93
C GLU A 189 -0.08 -25.04 -7.00
N TYR A 190 0.48 -24.31 -6.03
CA TYR A 190 -0.32 -23.47 -5.13
C TYR A 190 -1.01 -22.34 -5.90
N GLY A 191 -0.32 -21.73 -6.87
CA GLY A 191 -0.92 -20.71 -7.72
C GLY A 191 -2.07 -21.26 -8.57
N TRP A 192 -1.91 -22.44 -9.15
CA TRP A 192 -2.97 -23.12 -9.89
C TRP A 192 -4.21 -23.32 -9.02
N ARG A 193 -4.05 -23.83 -7.80
CA ARG A 193 -5.15 -24.01 -6.84
C ARG A 193 -5.87 -22.69 -6.53
N ILE A 194 -5.11 -21.63 -6.28
CA ILE A 194 -5.69 -20.28 -6.08
C ILE A 194 -6.50 -19.86 -7.31
N SER A 195 -6.00 -20.12 -8.52
CA SER A 195 -6.70 -19.76 -9.75
C SER A 195 -8.05 -20.48 -9.87
N GLN A 196 -8.14 -21.76 -9.51
CA GLN A 196 -9.37 -22.54 -9.61
C GLN A 196 -10.53 -21.95 -8.80
N GLU A 197 -10.23 -21.29 -7.68
CA GLU A 197 -11.20 -20.61 -6.84
C GLU A 197 -11.42 -19.12 -7.20
N LEU A 198 -10.57 -18.57 -8.07
CA LEU A 198 -10.51 -17.14 -8.33
C LEU A 198 -11.08 -16.77 -9.69
N GLU A 199 -12.23 -16.11 -9.68
CA GLU A 199 -12.78 -15.46 -10.88
C GLU A 199 -12.05 -14.15 -11.21
N TRP A 200 -11.75 -13.93 -12.49
CA TRP A 200 -11.03 -12.72 -12.92
C TRP A 200 -11.77 -11.43 -12.56
N SER A 201 -13.10 -11.40 -12.64
CA SER A 201 -13.90 -10.21 -12.28
C SER A 201 -13.76 -9.80 -10.81
N ALA A 202 -13.49 -10.76 -9.92
CA ALA A 202 -13.18 -10.50 -8.52
C ALA A 202 -11.69 -10.13 -8.34
N ALA A 203 -10.80 -10.84 -9.02
CA ALA A 203 -9.36 -10.57 -9.04
C ALA A 203 -9.03 -9.16 -9.52
N GLU A 204 -9.70 -8.71 -10.58
CA GLU A 204 -9.51 -7.41 -11.20
C GLU A 204 -9.81 -6.27 -10.22
N LYS A 205 -10.81 -6.43 -9.34
CA LYS A 205 -11.10 -5.43 -8.29
C LYS A 205 -9.96 -5.29 -7.28
N VAL A 206 -9.26 -6.39 -6.98
CA VAL A 206 -8.11 -6.39 -6.07
C VAL A 206 -6.88 -5.82 -6.76
N ILE A 207 -6.63 -6.15 -8.04
CA ILE A 207 -5.53 -5.53 -8.78
C ILE A 207 -5.75 -4.02 -8.94
N ARG A 208 -7.00 -3.60 -9.22
CA ARG A 208 -7.39 -2.19 -9.28
C ARG A 208 -7.39 -1.51 -7.91
N SER A 209 -7.37 -2.26 -6.81
CA SER A 209 -7.15 -1.68 -5.49
C SER A 209 -5.67 -1.32 -5.38
N ASP A 210 -5.38 -0.09 -5.79
CA ASP A 210 -4.03 0.45 -5.92
C ASP A 210 -3.26 0.39 -4.59
N GLU A 211 -2.17 -0.40 -4.55
CA GLU A 211 -1.23 -0.45 -3.42
C GLU A 211 -0.51 0.88 -3.22
N HIS A 212 -0.37 1.67 -4.29
CA HIS A 212 0.14 3.02 -4.28
C HIS A 212 -0.99 4.06 -4.17
N GLY A 213 -2.19 3.62 -3.80
CA GLY A 213 -3.38 4.45 -3.76
C GLY A 213 -3.45 5.39 -2.57
N ARG A 214 -2.44 5.46 -1.69
CA ARG A 214 -2.45 6.45 -0.61
C ARG A 214 -2.16 7.83 -1.16
N VAL A 215 -2.88 8.81 -0.60
CA VAL A 215 -2.70 10.23 -0.87
C VAL A 215 -2.15 10.90 0.37
N ALA A 216 -0.96 11.47 0.26
CA ALA A 216 -0.37 12.31 1.30
C ALA A 216 -0.78 13.77 1.06
N VAL A 217 -1.51 14.36 2.00
CA VAL A 217 -1.93 15.77 1.92
C VAL A 217 -1.07 16.59 2.88
N ILE A 218 -0.17 17.38 2.31
CA ILE A 218 0.84 18.15 3.02
C ILE A 218 0.32 19.57 3.19
N ILE A 219 0.00 19.94 4.44
CA ILE A 219 -0.74 21.16 4.76
C ILE A 219 0.09 22.09 5.67
N PRO A 220 0.00 23.42 5.47
CA PRO A 220 0.64 24.37 6.36
C PRO A 220 0.01 24.35 7.76
N GLU A 221 0.74 24.85 8.76
CA GLU A 221 0.33 24.85 10.18
C GLU A 221 -1.06 25.48 10.42
N VAL A 222 -1.45 26.50 9.66
CA VAL A 222 -2.79 27.11 9.77
C VAL A 222 -3.93 26.08 9.56
N LEU A 223 -3.70 25.00 8.81
CA LEU A 223 -4.67 23.95 8.51
C LEU A 223 -4.57 22.72 9.42
N THR A 224 -3.73 22.73 10.47
CA THR A 224 -3.42 21.57 11.33
C THR A 224 -4.65 20.79 11.80
N ARG A 225 -5.79 21.44 12.00
CA ARG A 225 -7.03 20.78 12.42
C ARG A 225 -7.47 19.65 11.49
N LEU A 226 -7.15 19.71 10.19
CA LEU A 226 -7.47 18.63 9.24
C LEU A 226 -6.84 17.29 9.66
N LYS A 227 -5.65 17.31 10.26
CA LYS A 227 -4.98 16.11 10.80
C LYS A 227 -5.77 15.41 11.91
N HIS A 228 -6.64 16.16 12.60
CA HIS A 228 -7.47 15.67 13.69
C HIS A 228 -8.88 15.30 13.23
N CYS A 229 -9.21 15.52 11.95
CA CYS A 229 -10.44 15.00 11.39
C CYS A 229 -10.34 13.49 11.12
N LEU A 230 -11.51 12.86 10.97
CA LEU A 230 -11.62 11.49 10.50
C LEU A 230 -11.57 11.49 8.97
N SER A 231 -10.48 11.00 8.39
CA SER A 231 -10.36 10.68 6.96
C SER A 231 -10.54 9.18 6.72
N GLY A 232 -10.69 8.80 5.45
CA GLY A 232 -10.63 7.39 5.07
C GLY A 232 -9.21 6.84 5.12
N PRO A 233 -9.03 5.53 4.87
CA PRO A 233 -7.75 4.84 5.00
C PRO A 233 -6.71 5.25 3.95
N LYS A 234 -7.12 5.91 2.85
CA LYS A 234 -6.19 6.30 1.77
C LYS A 234 -5.61 7.68 1.96
N THR A 235 -6.29 8.58 2.67
CA THR A 235 -5.87 9.98 2.82
C THR A 235 -5.19 10.21 4.16
N THR A 236 -3.92 10.63 4.13
CA THR A 236 -3.14 10.96 5.34
C THR A 236 -2.69 12.41 5.31
N PHE A 237 -2.92 13.14 6.41
CA PHE A 237 -2.52 14.54 6.54
C PHE A 237 -1.19 14.69 7.27
N TYR A 238 -0.29 15.48 6.69
CA TYR A 238 0.98 15.89 7.30
C TYR A 238 1.03 17.40 7.40
N THR A 239 1.43 17.89 8.56
CA THR A 239 1.53 19.33 8.83
C THR A 239 2.97 19.76 8.77
N TYR A 240 3.24 20.91 8.16
CA TYR A 240 4.54 21.58 8.19
C TYR A 240 4.40 23.05 8.60
N ARG A 241 5.41 23.60 9.28
CA ARG A 241 5.52 25.03 9.60
C ARG A 241 6.41 25.74 8.59
N SER A 242 7.47 25.06 8.18
CA SER A 242 8.40 25.46 7.13
C SER A 242 8.66 24.28 6.21
N PHE A 243 9.09 24.54 4.97
CA PHE A 243 9.54 23.47 4.06
C PHE A 243 10.69 22.63 4.65
N ARG A 244 11.44 23.16 5.63
CA ARG A 244 12.43 22.38 6.40
C ARG A 244 11.84 21.22 7.20
N ASP A 245 10.55 21.26 7.52
CA ASP A 245 9.86 20.16 8.22
C ASP A 245 9.51 19.01 7.27
N ILE A 246 9.50 19.28 5.96
CA ILE A 246 9.31 18.29 4.89
C ILE A 246 10.65 17.60 4.61
N ARG A 247 11.17 16.91 5.63
CA ARG A 247 12.50 16.29 5.57
C ARG A 247 12.47 15.02 4.75
N THR A 248 13.35 14.92 3.76
CA THR A 248 13.57 13.72 2.94
C THR A 248 13.91 12.47 3.75
N THR A 249 14.41 12.63 4.98
CA THR A 249 14.67 11.53 5.92
C THR A 249 13.41 10.96 6.59
N ASN A 250 12.23 11.53 6.32
CA ASN A 250 10.97 11.06 6.90
C ASN A 250 10.37 9.93 6.06
N ASN A 251 10.74 8.69 6.39
CA ASN A 251 10.31 7.49 5.65
C ASN A 251 8.78 7.29 5.59
N ILE A 252 8.01 7.93 6.49
CA ILE A 252 6.54 7.84 6.47
C ILE A 252 5.97 8.75 5.37
N LEU A 253 6.58 9.92 5.16
CA LEU A 253 6.15 10.91 4.18
C LEU A 253 6.49 10.48 2.74
N PHE A 254 7.58 9.75 2.57
CA PHE A 254 8.08 9.22 1.31
C PHE A 254 7.91 7.70 1.24
N SER A 255 6.91 7.15 1.95
CA SER A 255 6.69 5.71 1.97
C SER A 255 6.25 5.21 0.60
N ASN A 256 6.66 3.98 0.27
CA ASN A 256 6.35 3.33 -1.02
C ASN A 256 4.85 3.28 -1.36
N GLU A 257 3.95 3.32 -0.38
CA GLU A 257 2.49 3.28 -0.60
C GLU A 257 1.89 4.61 -1.06
N VAL A 258 2.65 5.71 -1.04
CA VAL A 258 2.20 7.04 -1.46
C VAL A 258 2.42 7.19 -2.96
N GLY A 259 1.36 7.05 -3.76
CA GLY A 259 1.38 7.32 -5.19
C GLY A 259 0.91 8.72 -5.56
N ASN A 260 0.27 9.44 -4.64
CA ASN A 260 -0.20 10.81 -4.88
C ASN A 260 0.13 11.72 -3.70
N VAL A 261 0.60 12.93 -3.98
CA VAL A 261 0.95 13.94 -2.98
C VAL A 261 0.26 15.25 -3.32
N VAL A 262 -0.52 15.80 -2.39
CA VAL A 262 -1.11 17.14 -2.52
C VAL A 262 -0.36 18.08 -1.58
N LEU A 263 0.49 18.93 -2.14
CA LEU A 263 1.24 19.94 -1.40
C LEU A 263 0.48 21.27 -1.42
N VAL A 264 -0.12 21.60 -0.29
CA VAL A 264 -0.78 22.90 -0.07
C VAL A 264 0.28 23.89 0.38
N LEU A 265 0.46 24.97 -0.38
CA LEU A 265 1.40 26.03 -0.07
C LEU A 265 1.01 26.83 1.20
N PRO A 266 1.95 27.50 1.88
CA PRO A 266 1.65 28.26 3.09
C PRO A 266 0.96 29.59 2.76
N PRO A 267 0.26 30.23 3.73
CA PRO A 267 -0.40 31.51 3.51
C PRO A 267 0.56 32.70 3.33
N ARG A 268 1.86 32.53 3.65
CA ARG A 268 2.87 33.58 3.55
C ARG A 268 4.17 33.00 3.01
N GLU A 269 4.97 33.86 2.40
CA GLU A 269 6.33 33.53 2.01
C GLU A 269 7.14 33.12 3.24
N PRO A 270 7.85 31.98 3.22
CA PRO A 270 8.75 31.61 4.31
C PRO A 270 9.86 32.67 4.51
N GLU A 271 10.13 33.02 5.77
CA GLU A 271 11.18 34.00 6.11
C GLU A 271 12.59 33.48 5.75
N ASP A 272 12.82 32.18 5.92
CA ASP A 272 14.07 31.54 5.58
C ASP A 272 14.19 31.27 4.07
N ARG A 273 15.09 32.00 3.41
CA ARG A 273 15.34 31.83 1.98
C ARG A 273 15.85 30.44 1.60
N TYR A 274 16.55 29.75 2.51
CA TYR A 274 17.12 28.44 2.19
C TYR A 274 16.08 27.32 2.16
N CYS A 275 14.89 27.51 2.74
CA CYS A 275 13.88 26.45 2.81
C CYS A 275 13.31 26.04 1.44
N TRP A 276 13.48 26.86 0.40
CA TRP A 276 13.11 26.50 -0.97
C TRP A 276 13.92 25.33 -1.53
N VAL A 277 15.14 25.11 -1.04
CA VAL A 277 15.94 23.92 -1.39
C VAL A 277 15.22 22.66 -0.91
N GLN A 278 14.62 22.69 0.28
CA GLN A 278 13.89 21.56 0.86
C GLN A 278 12.55 21.36 0.18
N PHE A 279 11.90 22.44 -0.27
CA PHE A 279 10.71 22.35 -1.12
C PHE A 279 11.01 21.56 -2.40
N VAL A 280 12.05 21.96 -3.15
CA VAL A 280 12.43 21.28 -4.39
C VAL A 280 12.91 19.85 -4.13
N ALA A 281 13.74 19.64 -3.09
CA ALA A 281 14.24 18.30 -2.74
C ALA A 281 13.12 17.32 -2.34
N ALA A 282 12.06 17.79 -1.67
CA ALA A 282 10.91 16.95 -1.37
C ALA A 282 10.12 16.58 -2.63
N ILE A 283 9.93 17.53 -3.54
CA ILE A 283 9.26 17.30 -4.83
C ILE A 283 10.05 16.30 -5.67
N ASP A 284 11.36 16.51 -5.80
CA ASP A 284 12.29 15.59 -6.47
C ASP A 284 12.17 14.18 -5.92
N LEU A 285 12.22 14.01 -4.59
CA LEU A 285 12.14 12.69 -3.98
C LEU A 285 10.80 11.99 -4.24
N TRP A 286 9.67 12.69 -4.20
CA TRP A 286 8.38 12.09 -4.53
C TRP A 286 8.29 11.69 -6.00
N LEU A 287 8.72 12.56 -6.92
CA LEU A 287 8.70 12.29 -8.36
C LEU A 287 9.65 11.16 -8.75
N THR A 288 10.85 11.12 -8.17
CA THR A 288 11.83 10.02 -8.41
C THR A 288 11.34 8.69 -7.84
N CYS A 289 10.53 8.71 -6.78
CA CYS A 289 9.80 7.54 -6.30
C CYS A 289 8.59 7.15 -7.18
N GLY A 290 8.21 7.98 -8.14
CA GLY A 290 7.15 7.75 -9.12
C GLY A 290 5.77 8.23 -8.67
N ALA A 291 5.70 9.05 -7.62
CA ALA A 291 4.45 9.62 -7.13
C ALA A 291 4.03 10.84 -7.96
N HIS A 292 2.73 11.00 -8.18
CA HIS A 292 2.16 12.22 -8.73
C HIS A 292 2.12 13.31 -7.68
N VAL A 293 2.59 14.50 -8.02
CA VAL A 293 2.64 15.65 -7.10
C VAL A 293 1.71 16.75 -7.60
N PHE A 294 0.80 17.20 -6.75
CA PHE A 294 -0.14 18.28 -6.99
C PHE A 294 0.24 19.46 -6.09
N VAL A 295 0.80 20.51 -6.68
CA VAL A 295 1.13 21.72 -5.93
C VAL A 295 -0.03 22.68 -6.04
N VAL A 296 -0.67 22.97 -4.92
CA VAL A 296 -1.84 23.85 -4.85
C VAL A 296 -1.55 25.06 -3.97
N ASN A 297 -2.15 26.17 -4.36
CA ASN A 297 -2.19 27.38 -3.59
C ASN A 297 -2.79 27.16 -2.18
N GLY A 298 -2.17 27.82 -1.20
CA GLY A 298 -2.61 27.82 0.18
C GLY A 298 -3.77 28.75 0.48
N PRO A 299 -4.26 28.71 1.73
CA PRO A 299 -5.10 29.77 2.31
C PRO A 299 -4.58 31.19 1.97
N ARG A 300 -5.47 32.13 1.63
CA ARG A 300 -5.07 33.53 1.39
C ARG A 300 -4.67 34.21 2.71
N SER A 301 -3.63 35.04 2.69
CA SER A 301 -3.27 35.89 3.84
C SER A 301 -3.73 37.33 3.66
N ASN A 302 -3.89 38.04 4.78
CA ASN A 302 -4.07 39.50 4.82
C ASN A 302 -2.86 40.26 4.25
N GLU A 303 -1.67 39.66 4.27
CA GLU A 303 -0.47 40.16 3.58
C GLU A 303 -0.45 39.69 2.13
N VAL A 304 -1.28 40.31 1.28
CA VAL A 304 -1.47 39.93 -0.13
C VAL A 304 -0.14 39.83 -0.90
N ASN A 305 0.75 40.81 -0.72
CA ASN A 305 2.06 40.82 -1.39
C ASN A 305 2.94 39.63 -1.00
N SER A 306 2.87 39.17 0.26
CA SER A 306 3.62 38.00 0.72
C SER A 306 3.04 36.71 0.14
N TRP A 307 1.71 36.63 0.09
CA TRP A 307 1.00 35.50 -0.51
C TRP A 307 1.28 35.40 -2.03
N ASP A 308 1.25 36.51 -2.76
CA ASP A 308 1.57 36.52 -4.20
C ASP A 308 3.02 36.10 -4.48
N ARG A 309 4.00 36.65 -3.74
CA ARG A 309 5.42 36.26 -3.87
C ARG A 309 5.65 34.78 -3.55
N MET A 310 4.95 34.24 -2.57
CA MET A 310 5.03 32.81 -2.23
C MET A 310 4.62 31.95 -3.44
N ASN A 311 3.48 32.25 -4.06
CA ASN A 311 2.98 31.51 -5.21
C ASN A 311 3.92 31.65 -6.42
N GLU A 312 4.40 32.86 -6.68
CA GLU A 312 5.35 33.15 -7.76
C GLU A 312 6.66 32.39 -7.59
N LYS A 313 7.27 32.44 -6.39
CA LYS A 313 8.51 31.72 -6.10
C LYS A 313 8.36 30.22 -6.19
N ALA A 314 7.25 29.66 -5.68
CA ALA A 314 6.97 28.24 -5.80
C ALA A 314 6.99 27.82 -7.27
N ARG A 315 6.32 28.58 -8.16
CA ARG A 315 6.34 28.32 -9.60
C ARG A 315 7.73 28.47 -10.20
N GLN A 316 8.47 29.53 -9.89
CA GLN A 316 9.81 29.74 -10.43
C GLN A 316 10.74 28.55 -10.09
N HIS A 317 10.68 28.06 -8.85
CA HIS A 317 11.43 26.88 -8.44
C HIS A 317 10.98 25.59 -9.14
N LEU A 318 9.67 25.41 -9.32
CA LEU A 318 9.13 24.28 -10.08
C LEU A 318 9.59 24.32 -11.55
N GLN A 319 9.44 25.47 -12.22
CA GLN A 319 9.86 25.66 -13.61
C GLN A 319 11.37 25.38 -13.78
N SER A 320 12.21 25.99 -12.94
CA SER A 320 13.65 25.75 -12.98
C SER A 320 14.01 24.28 -12.76
N TYR A 321 13.25 23.56 -11.93
CA TYR A 321 13.45 22.13 -11.74
C TYR A 321 13.10 21.33 -13.00
N PHE A 322 12.00 21.63 -13.70
CA PHE A 322 11.63 20.91 -14.93
C PHE A 322 12.49 21.24 -16.14
N ASP A 323 13.08 22.44 -16.19
CA ASP A 323 14.09 22.75 -17.20
C ASP A 323 15.26 21.75 -17.13
N THR A 324 15.51 21.19 -15.94
CA THR A 324 16.54 20.15 -15.70
C THR A 324 16.01 18.71 -15.73
N HIS A 325 14.72 18.47 -15.47
CA HIS A 325 14.10 17.13 -15.39
C HIS A 325 12.78 17.05 -16.18
N PRO A 326 12.81 17.22 -17.51
CA PRO A 326 11.60 17.29 -18.34
C PRO A 326 10.82 15.97 -18.37
N ASP A 327 11.49 14.85 -18.11
CA ASP A 327 10.91 13.49 -18.05
C ASP A 327 9.92 13.32 -16.89
N LEU A 328 10.06 14.09 -15.81
CA LEU A 328 9.17 14.04 -14.64
C LEU A 328 7.95 14.97 -14.76
N LEU A 329 7.90 15.82 -15.79
CA LEU A 329 6.81 16.77 -16.01
C LEU A 329 5.40 16.11 -16.04
N PRO A 330 5.21 14.91 -16.64
CA PRO A 330 3.90 14.27 -16.65
C PRO A 330 3.36 13.92 -15.25
N GLN A 331 4.23 13.80 -14.24
CA GLN A 331 3.86 13.44 -12.87
C GLN A 331 3.50 14.66 -12.00
N LEU A 332 4.00 15.86 -12.33
CA LEU A 332 3.63 17.09 -11.61
C LEU A 332 2.35 17.73 -12.20
N ARG A 333 1.51 18.25 -11.31
CA ARG A 333 0.44 19.20 -11.62
C ARG A 333 0.66 20.50 -10.84
N ASP A 334 1.18 21.52 -11.51
CA ASP A 334 1.21 22.90 -11.00
C ASP A 334 -0.20 23.50 -11.12
N LEU A 335 -0.84 23.75 -9.98
CA LEU A 335 -2.16 24.36 -9.87
C LEU A 335 -2.09 25.75 -9.21
N VAL A 336 -0.88 26.34 -9.15
CA VAL A 336 -0.63 27.66 -8.61
C VAL A 336 -0.99 28.73 -9.67
N PRO A 337 -1.60 29.87 -9.33
CA PRO A 337 -2.01 30.95 -10.26
C PRO A 337 -0.89 31.49 -11.14
N ALA A 338 -1.01 31.38 -12.47
CA ALA A 338 0.04 31.74 -13.44
C ALA A 338 0.64 33.14 -13.24
N GLU A 339 -0.19 34.09 -12.82
CA GLU A 339 0.20 35.47 -12.55
C GLU A 339 -0.37 35.93 -11.20
N PRO A 340 0.33 36.84 -10.49
CA PRO A 340 -0.20 37.51 -9.31
C PRO A 340 -1.59 38.12 -9.59
N GLY A 341 -2.53 37.89 -8.68
CA GLY A 341 -3.91 38.39 -8.83
C GLY A 341 -4.83 37.62 -9.80
N VAL A 342 -4.32 36.72 -10.65
CA VAL A 342 -5.14 35.95 -11.60
C VAL A 342 -5.65 34.66 -10.96
N MET A 343 -6.81 34.72 -10.29
CA MET A 343 -7.38 33.55 -9.59
C MET A 343 -8.57 32.95 -10.37
N LYS A 344 -8.63 31.62 -10.44
CA LYS A 344 -9.77 30.89 -11.04
C LYS A 344 -10.88 30.71 -10.01
N SER A 345 -12.14 30.87 -10.42
CA SER A 345 -13.32 30.77 -9.53
C SER A 345 -13.44 29.43 -8.78
N GLY A 346 -12.82 28.36 -9.28
CA GLY A 346 -12.83 27.03 -8.65
C GLY A 346 -11.73 26.77 -7.62
N MET A 347 -10.89 27.76 -7.28
CA MET A 347 -9.75 27.55 -6.38
C MET A 347 -10.16 27.52 -4.92
N ALA A 348 -9.65 26.56 -4.16
CA ALA A 348 -9.97 26.38 -2.75
C ALA A 348 -9.65 27.63 -1.88
N CYS A 349 -8.60 28.39 -2.23
CA CYS A 349 -8.21 29.59 -1.49
C CYS A 349 -9.20 30.75 -1.61
N LEU A 350 -10.06 30.77 -2.63
CA LEU A 350 -11.05 31.83 -2.84
C LEU A 350 -12.33 31.60 -2.06
N MET A 351 -12.62 30.34 -1.77
CA MET A 351 -13.89 29.91 -1.21
C MET A 351 -13.92 29.91 0.32
N VAL A 352 -12.81 30.30 0.94
CA VAL A 352 -12.64 30.38 2.40
C VAL A 352 -12.05 31.74 2.76
N GLY A 353 -12.36 32.22 3.96
CA GLY A 353 -11.91 33.52 4.45
C GLY A 353 -10.38 33.70 4.48
N VAL A 354 -9.95 34.93 4.73
CA VAL A 354 -8.54 35.32 4.78
C VAL A 354 -7.91 34.90 6.11
N VAL A 355 -6.68 34.40 6.07
CA VAL A 355 -5.83 34.15 7.23
C VAL A 355 -5.33 35.48 7.80
N GLU A 356 -5.86 35.86 8.96
CA GLU A 356 -5.42 37.04 9.72
C GLU A 356 -4.06 36.81 10.40
N ASP A 357 -3.91 35.65 11.04
CA ASP A 357 -2.70 35.22 11.73
C ASP A 357 -2.26 33.85 11.19
N PRO A 358 -1.13 33.76 10.48
CA PRO A 358 -0.63 32.50 9.89
C PRO A 358 -0.17 31.49 10.93
N LEU A 359 0.14 31.92 12.16
CA LEU A 359 0.56 31.04 13.26
C LEU A 359 -0.64 30.43 13.98
N ARG A 360 -1.84 30.99 13.78
CA ARG A 360 -3.06 30.52 14.44
C ARG A 360 -3.80 29.53 13.56
N TRP A 361 -4.13 28.37 14.12
CA TRP A 361 -4.92 27.37 13.41
C TRP A 361 -6.33 27.87 13.11
N TRP A 362 -6.78 27.63 11.88
CA TRP A 362 -8.15 27.89 11.48
C TRP A 362 -9.17 27.12 12.32
N PRO A 363 -10.34 27.72 12.59
CA PRO A 363 -11.51 27.00 13.09
C PRO A 363 -11.83 25.74 12.27
N TRP A 364 -12.41 24.74 12.93
CA TRP A 364 -12.81 23.48 12.29
C TRP A 364 -13.66 23.69 11.02
N PRO A 365 -14.72 24.52 11.02
CA PRO A 365 -15.55 24.71 9.84
C PRO A 365 -14.75 25.22 8.63
N GLN A 366 -13.93 26.27 8.84
CA GLN A 366 -13.10 26.86 7.79
C GLN A 366 -12.08 25.87 7.23
N ALA A 367 -11.37 25.13 8.09
CA ALA A 367 -10.42 24.12 7.64
C ALA A 367 -11.11 23.00 6.83
N THR A 368 -12.24 22.48 7.31
CA THR A 368 -12.99 21.43 6.57
C THR A 368 -13.62 21.94 5.28
N GLU A 369 -14.02 23.21 5.24
CA GLU A 369 -14.55 23.85 4.05
C GLU A 369 -13.47 24.03 2.99
N PHE A 370 -12.27 24.49 3.37
CA PHE A 370 -11.11 24.56 2.49
C PHE A 370 -10.82 23.20 1.85
N TYR A 371 -10.78 22.15 2.67
CA TYR A 371 -10.52 20.80 2.16
C TYR A 371 -11.63 20.30 1.23
N ARG A 372 -12.89 20.65 1.48
CA ARG A 372 -14.01 20.32 0.58
C ARG A 372 -13.82 20.95 -0.80
N TYR A 373 -13.44 22.22 -0.86
CA TYR A 373 -13.16 22.89 -2.13
C TYR A 373 -11.90 22.35 -2.80
N LEU A 374 -10.85 22.03 -2.03
CA LEU A 374 -9.65 21.39 -2.53
C LEU A 374 -9.96 20.04 -3.21
N ARG A 375 -10.81 19.23 -2.58
CA ARG A 375 -11.32 17.97 -3.17
C ARG A 375 -12.08 18.22 -4.46
N SER A 376 -12.91 19.26 -4.53
CA SER A 376 -13.62 19.62 -5.76
C SER A 376 -12.65 20.05 -6.88
N GLN A 377 -11.67 20.89 -6.54
CA GLN A 377 -10.64 21.39 -7.46
C GLN A 377 -9.81 20.25 -8.07
N LEU A 378 -9.55 19.20 -7.29
CA LEU A 378 -8.73 18.06 -7.69
C LEU A 378 -9.53 16.85 -8.22
N SER A 379 -10.86 16.91 -8.22
CA SER A 379 -11.73 15.75 -8.46
C SER A 379 -11.53 15.04 -9.80
N SER A 380 -11.08 15.74 -10.83
CA SER A 380 -10.77 15.16 -12.14
C SER A 380 -9.39 14.50 -12.23
N MET A 381 -8.52 14.73 -11.24
CA MET A 381 -7.12 14.29 -11.29
C MET A 381 -6.76 13.31 -10.17
N VAL A 382 -7.29 13.51 -8.96
CA VAL A 382 -7.06 12.63 -7.81
C VAL A 382 -8.32 12.53 -6.95
N THR A 383 -8.63 11.31 -6.52
CA THR A 383 -9.77 11.06 -5.63
C THR A 383 -9.37 11.27 -4.18
N LEU A 384 -9.69 12.45 -3.63
CA LEU A 384 -9.55 12.73 -2.20
C LEU A 384 -10.77 12.23 -1.43
N GLU A 385 -10.55 11.57 -0.28
CA GLU A 385 -11.63 11.07 0.57
C GLU A 385 -12.30 12.20 1.34
N GLU A 386 -13.59 12.02 1.69
CA GLU A 386 -14.29 12.98 2.54
C GLU A 386 -13.72 12.97 3.96
N VAL A 387 -13.69 14.15 4.58
CA VAL A 387 -13.19 14.36 5.93
C VAL A 387 -14.35 14.73 6.85
N ARG A 388 -14.44 14.04 8.00
CA ARG A 388 -15.50 14.23 9.00
C ARG A 388 -14.94 14.79 10.30
N LEU A 389 -15.70 15.70 10.92
CA LEU A 389 -15.32 16.26 12.22
C LEU A 389 -15.39 15.19 13.33
N PRO A 390 -14.41 15.15 14.25
CA PRO A 390 -14.48 14.26 15.41
C PRO A 390 -15.67 14.65 16.29
N LYS A 391 -16.25 13.67 16.98
CA LYS A 391 -17.44 13.88 17.85
C LYS A 391 -17.22 14.96 18.92
N SER A 392 -15.99 15.13 19.39
CA SER A 392 -15.61 16.18 20.36
C SER A 392 -15.67 17.61 19.79
N ALA A 393 -15.57 17.77 18.47
CA ALA A 393 -15.64 19.05 17.78
C ALA A 393 -17.03 19.34 17.19
N GLN A 394 -17.91 18.34 17.15
CA GLN A 394 -19.31 18.54 16.76
C GLN A 394 -20.01 19.30 17.89
N LYS A 395 -20.55 20.48 17.59
CA LYS A 395 -21.38 21.22 18.55
C LYS A 395 -22.58 20.34 18.90
N THR A 396 -22.63 19.82 20.13
CA THR A 396 -23.83 19.22 20.69
C THR A 396 -24.86 20.31 20.90
N GLY A 397 -25.86 20.38 20.03
CA GLY A 397 -27.01 21.25 20.26
C GLY A 397 -27.96 21.28 19.07
N LYS A 398 -29.08 20.57 19.19
CA LYS A 398 -30.34 21.10 18.65
C LYS A 398 -30.66 22.37 19.47
N PRO A 399 -31.14 23.46 18.86
CA PRO A 399 -31.66 24.57 19.63
C PRO A 399 -32.95 24.12 20.31
N SER A 400 -32.94 24.03 21.64
CA SER A 400 -34.19 23.97 22.39
C SER A 400 -34.76 25.39 22.37
N GLU A 401 -35.96 25.52 21.87
CA GLU A 401 -36.74 26.75 21.87
C GLU A 401 -36.85 27.36 23.27
N ALA A 402 -36.99 28.68 23.25
CA ALA A 402 -36.99 29.57 24.38
C ALA A 402 -37.90 29.16 25.54
N ARG A 403 -37.41 29.36 26.76
CA ARG A 403 -38.23 29.96 27.81
C ARG A 403 -37.37 30.74 28.79
N GLU A 404 -37.68 32.02 28.86
CA GLU A 404 -37.22 33.00 29.83
C GLU A 404 -37.54 32.52 31.26
N LEU A 405 -36.58 32.70 32.18
CA LEU A 405 -36.73 33.42 33.45
C LEU A 405 -35.43 33.32 34.27
N PRO A 406 -34.97 34.40 34.92
CA PRO A 406 -33.75 34.44 35.70
C PRO A 406 -33.99 33.99 37.15
N GLY A 407 -33.02 33.27 37.71
CA GLY A 407 -32.92 33.04 39.15
C GLY A 407 -33.61 31.78 39.66
N LYS A 408 -32.89 30.67 39.65
CA LYS A 408 -32.91 29.61 40.68
C LYS A 408 -31.72 28.67 40.42
N PRO A 409 -30.85 28.41 41.41
CA PRO A 409 -29.83 27.38 41.24
C PRO A 409 -30.53 26.03 41.15
N ALA A 410 -30.27 25.29 40.07
CA ALA A 410 -30.72 23.92 39.96
C ALA A 410 -30.09 23.10 41.09
N ILE A 411 -30.92 22.78 42.09
CA ILE A 411 -30.64 21.80 43.13
C ILE A 411 -30.24 20.51 42.41
N ARG A 412 -28.94 20.20 42.46
CA ARG A 412 -28.39 18.95 41.94
C ARG A 412 -28.86 17.83 42.85
N ASP A 413 -29.80 17.03 42.37
CA ASP A 413 -30.14 15.74 42.97
C ASP A 413 -28.86 14.95 43.27
N GLY A 414 -28.70 14.62 44.56
CA GLY A 414 -27.57 13.92 45.15
C GLY A 414 -27.39 12.47 44.71
N ARG A 415 -27.52 12.17 43.41
CA ARG A 415 -27.15 10.86 42.86
C ARG A 415 -25.70 10.88 42.43
N VAL A 416 -24.83 10.54 43.38
CA VAL A 416 -23.44 10.20 43.09
C VAL A 416 -23.44 9.06 42.07
N SER A 417 -22.92 9.32 40.86
CA SER A 417 -22.94 8.30 39.82
C SER A 417 -22.17 7.05 40.27
N LYS A 418 -22.66 5.85 39.92
CA LYS A 418 -21.94 4.57 40.17
C LYS A 418 -20.49 4.61 39.67
N ARG A 419 -20.22 5.43 38.64
CA ARG A 419 -18.88 5.65 38.09
C ARG A 419 -17.98 6.48 38.99
N HIS A 420 -18.55 7.44 39.73
CA HIS A 420 -17.84 8.22 40.74
C HIS A 420 -17.51 7.35 41.97
N LEU A 421 -18.47 6.56 42.46
CA LEU A 421 -18.24 5.61 43.57
C LEU A 421 -17.11 4.62 43.24
N LYS A 422 -17.12 4.01 42.04
CA LYS A 422 -16.02 3.14 41.58
C LYS A 422 -14.66 3.85 41.52
N ARG A 423 -14.61 5.15 41.19
CA ARG A 423 -13.35 5.92 41.18
C ARG A 423 -12.86 6.20 42.59
N VAL A 424 -13.76 6.50 43.53
CA VAL A 424 -13.42 6.74 44.93
C VAL A 424 -12.91 5.46 45.59
N GLU A 425 -13.57 4.33 45.34
CA GLU A 425 -13.18 3.01 45.83
C GLU A 425 -11.79 2.61 45.30
N LYS A 426 -11.56 2.77 43.98
CA LYS A 426 -10.26 2.50 43.36
C LYS A 426 -9.14 3.43 43.86
N ARG A 427 -9.47 4.66 44.30
CA ARG A 427 -8.52 5.56 44.96
C ARG A 427 -8.18 5.10 46.37
N LYS A 428 -9.18 4.68 47.15
CA LYS A 428 -8.97 4.10 48.49
C LYS A 428 -8.10 2.85 48.41
N GLU A 429 -8.37 1.95 47.47
CA GLU A 429 -7.61 0.70 47.30
C GLU A 429 -6.13 0.96 46.94
N ARG A 430 -5.87 1.93 46.05
CA ARG A 430 -4.49 2.36 45.73
C ARG A 430 -3.79 3.00 46.93
N SER A 431 -4.52 3.79 47.71
CA SER A 431 -3.98 4.39 48.93
C SER A 431 -3.63 3.34 49.96
N LEU A 432 -4.48 2.32 50.12
CA LEU A 432 -4.23 1.21 51.03
C LEU A 432 -3.01 0.40 50.59
N ARG A 433 -2.91 0.06 49.29
CA ARG A 433 -1.75 -0.64 48.73
C ARG A 433 -0.44 0.12 48.96
N ARG A 434 -0.43 1.44 48.75
CA ARG A 434 0.76 2.26 49.00
C ARG A 434 1.11 2.33 50.48
N ALA A 435 0.11 2.34 51.36
CA ALA A 435 0.34 2.33 52.79
C ALA A 435 0.89 0.97 53.27
N THR A 436 0.40 -0.15 52.72
CA THR A 436 0.97 -1.48 53.02
C THR A 436 2.33 -1.70 52.39
N GLU A 437 2.58 -1.24 51.17
CA GLU A 437 3.93 -1.24 50.57
C GLU A 437 4.91 -0.44 51.42
N LYS A 438 4.52 0.77 51.87
CA LYS A 438 5.35 1.59 52.75
C LYS A 438 5.59 0.94 54.12
N ALA A 439 4.57 0.31 54.71
CA ALA A 439 4.72 -0.42 55.96
C ALA A 439 5.59 -1.69 55.82
N LEU A 440 5.55 -2.35 54.66
CA LEU A 440 6.42 -3.49 54.35
C LEU A 440 7.87 -3.05 54.11
N ASP A 441 8.09 -1.90 53.46
CA ASP A 441 9.41 -1.29 53.30
C ASP A 441 10.00 -0.87 54.67
N GLU A 442 9.17 -0.32 55.57
CA GLU A 442 9.56 0.01 56.95
C GLU A 442 9.88 -1.23 57.82
N LEU A 443 9.35 -2.41 57.45
CA LEU A 443 9.66 -3.70 58.09
C LEU A 443 10.85 -4.43 57.43
N GLY A 444 11.36 -3.91 56.31
CA GLY A 444 12.26 -4.63 55.39
C GLY A 444 13.72 -4.19 55.35
N LEU A 445 14.13 -3.10 56.02
CA LEU A 445 15.53 -2.62 56.10
C LEU A 445 15.70 -1.82 57.43
N ASN A 446 16.22 -2.35 58.54
CA ASN A 446 17.59 -2.82 58.75
C ASN A 446 17.97 -4.14 58.04
N ARG A 447 18.65 -4.03 56.90
CA ARG A 447 19.76 -4.90 56.53
C ARG A 447 20.63 -4.29 55.44
#